data_AF-A0A656QFH6-F1
#
_entry.id   AF-A0A656QFH6-F1
#
_cell.length_a   1.000
_cell.length_b   1.000
_cell.length_c   1.000
_cell.angle_alpha   90.00
_cell.angle_beta   90.00
_cell.angle_gamma   90.00
#
_symmetry.space_group_name_H-M   'P 1'
#
loop_
_entity.id
_entity.type
_entity.pdbx_description
1 polymer ?
#
loop_
_entity_poly.entity_id
_entity_poly.type
_entity_poly.pdbx_seq_one_letter_code
_entity_poly.pdbx_strand_id
1 'polypeptide(L)'
;MIGATDDDDAFREALRSSDTAKRETLQRWDGLGYVDVTPRPSTVGADAAKRLHARQCHYDRLHHMKRVRELMTMELDSEQVRMLHASRAILNGEAPGTRSVDLSDAAYLAELDAFEREEGERRSKPYWEPDWSLESQIDKASSVADAMDRYYKHDRLNRPGGTRERLISDREMELKEKRFACVASHHDSVNGRVVYLRSMGDGLSVWSSLVR
;
A
#
# COMPACT_ATOMS: atom_id res chain seq x y z
N MET A 1 -24.51 -23.86 32.52
CA MET A 1 -24.70 -25.21 31.97
C MET A 1 -24.89 -25.08 30.46
N ILE A 2 -23.79 -25.06 29.71
CA ILE A 2 -23.72 -25.31 28.27
C ILE A 2 -22.42 -26.09 28.11
N GLY A 3 -22.53 -27.33 27.67
CA GLY A 3 -21.47 -28.32 27.63
C GLY A 3 -20.42 -27.98 26.58
N ALA A 4 -19.15 -28.14 26.97
CA ALA A 4 -18.08 -28.40 26.04
C ALA A 4 -18.38 -29.75 25.38
N THR A 5 -18.55 -29.74 24.06
CA THR A 5 -18.86 -30.90 23.24
C THR A 5 -17.60 -31.76 23.09
N ASP A 6 -17.75 -33.08 23.28
CA ASP A 6 -16.71 -34.12 23.14
C ASP A 6 -15.97 -34.10 21.77
N ASP A 7 -16.49 -33.38 20.78
CA ASP A 7 -15.89 -33.23 19.45
C ASP A 7 -14.62 -32.34 19.42
N ASP A 8 -14.49 -31.39 20.35
CA ASP A 8 -13.32 -30.49 20.41
C ASP A 8 -12.08 -31.16 21.03
N ASP A 9 -12.29 -32.14 21.92
CA ASP A 9 -11.21 -32.96 22.47
C ASP A 9 -10.75 -34.02 21.46
N ALA A 10 -11.67 -34.61 20.69
CA ALA A 10 -11.32 -35.53 19.59
C ALA A 10 -10.49 -34.85 18.49
N PHE A 11 -10.76 -33.57 18.18
CA PHE A 11 -9.98 -32.84 17.16
C PHE A 11 -8.59 -32.42 17.67
N ARG A 12 -8.46 -32.04 18.94
CA ARG A 12 -7.15 -31.76 19.57
C ARG A 12 -6.33 -33.02 19.80
N GLU A 13 -6.96 -34.15 20.08
CA GLU A 13 -6.31 -35.45 20.19
C GLU A 13 -5.91 -36.01 18.82
N ALA A 14 -6.70 -35.76 17.76
CA ALA A 14 -6.31 -36.06 16.38
C ALA A 14 -5.10 -35.24 15.90
N LEU A 15 -4.98 -33.98 16.32
CA LEU A 15 -3.79 -33.16 16.04
C LEU A 15 -2.54 -33.63 16.82
N ARG A 16 -2.69 -34.08 18.08
CA ARG A 16 -1.58 -34.71 18.83
C ARG A 16 -1.21 -36.11 18.35
N SER A 17 -2.20 -36.87 17.86
CA SER A 17 -2.02 -38.18 17.23
C SER A 17 -1.43 -38.07 15.83
N SER A 18 -1.60 -36.93 15.14
CA SER A 18 -1.03 -36.70 13.80
C SER A 18 0.46 -36.33 13.86
N ASP A 19 0.93 -35.68 14.92
CA ASP A 19 2.36 -35.39 15.12
C ASP A 19 3.17 -36.63 15.58
N THR A 20 2.47 -37.70 15.98
CA THR A 20 3.06 -39.00 16.36
C THR A 20 2.57 -40.16 15.49
N ALA A 21 1.90 -39.87 14.37
CA ALA A 21 1.63 -40.86 13.34
C ALA A 21 3.00 -41.34 12.85
N LYS A 22 3.42 -42.50 13.38
CA LYS A 22 4.68 -43.15 13.08
C LYS A 22 4.82 -43.14 11.57
N ARG A 23 5.75 -42.34 11.06
CA ARG A 23 6.29 -42.56 9.72
C ARG A 23 6.80 -43.99 9.76
N GLU A 24 6.01 -44.92 9.23
CA GLU A 24 6.53 -46.22 8.84
C GLU A 24 7.60 -45.92 7.80
N THR A 25 8.84 -45.83 8.26
CA THR A 25 10.01 -45.77 7.42
C THR A 25 10.02 -47.08 6.66
N LEU A 26 9.51 -47.05 5.43
CA LEU A 26 9.63 -48.16 4.48
C LEU A 26 11.12 -48.36 4.23
N GLN A 27 11.72 -49.29 4.97
CA GLN A 27 13.11 -49.68 4.81
C GLN A 27 13.17 -50.91 3.88
N ARG A 28 14.06 -50.86 2.89
CA ARG A 28 14.34 -51.98 1.99
C ARG A 28 15.73 -52.50 2.26
N TRP A 29 15.87 -53.81 2.35
CA TRP A 29 17.16 -54.48 2.46
C TRP A 29 17.86 -54.48 1.10
N ASP A 30 19.11 -54.02 1.03
CA ASP A 30 19.90 -53.94 -0.21
C ASP A 30 21.00 -55.01 -0.33
N GLY A 31 21.09 -55.91 0.66
CA GLY A 31 22.13 -56.94 0.75
C GLY A 31 23.32 -56.55 1.64
N LEU A 32 23.43 -55.29 2.06
CA LEU A 32 24.45 -54.80 3.01
C LEU A 32 23.83 -54.11 4.23
N GLY A 33 22.56 -53.66 4.13
CA GLY A 33 21.79 -53.12 5.26
C GLY A 33 20.34 -52.76 4.89
N TYR A 34 19.60 -52.24 5.88
CA TYR A 34 18.28 -51.64 5.66
C TYR A 34 18.46 -50.18 5.24
N VAL A 35 17.94 -49.81 4.07
CA VAL A 35 18.01 -48.45 3.50
C VAL A 35 16.62 -47.82 3.51
N ASP A 36 16.52 -46.57 3.95
CA ASP A 36 15.27 -45.80 3.96
C ASP A 36 14.82 -45.49 2.51
N VAL A 37 13.62 -45.95 2.14
CA VAL A 37 13.03 -45.80 0.80
C VAL A 37 11.91 -44.76 0.79
N THR A 38 11.71 -44.02 1.88
CA THR A 38 10.79 -42.89 1.84
C THR A 38 11.24 -41.94 0.72
N PRO A 39 10.42 -41.71 -0.34
CA PRO A 39 10.80 -40.79 -1.39
C PRO A 39 10.98 -39.44 -0.74
N ARG A 40 12.24 -38.96 -0.67
CA ARG A 40 12.51 -37.59 -0.26
C ARG A 40 11.65 -36.71 -1.17
N PRO A 41 10.74 -35.87 -0.64
CA PRO A 41 10.03 -34.93 -1.49
C PRO A 41 11.10 -34.21 -2.30
N SER A 42 11.01 -34.31 -3.62
CA SER A 42 12.04 -33.76 -4.49
C SER A 42 12.21 -32.30 -4.09
N THR A 43 13.40 -31.95 -3.59
CA THR A 43 13.72 -30.60 -3.12
C THR A 43 13.37 -29.57 -4.21
N VAL A 44 13.57 -29.97 -5.46
CA VAL A 44 13.17 -29.28 -6.69
C VAL A 44 11.68 -28.90 -6.74
N GLY A 45 10.77 -29.80 -6.35
CA GLY A 45 9.33 -29.56 -6.35
C GLY A 45 8.87 -28.62 -5.23
N ALA A 46 9.47 -28.77 -4.04
CA ALA A 46 9.23 -27.87 -2.91
C ALA A 46 9.71 -26.44 -3.22
N ASP A 47 10.84 -26.30 -3.90
CA ASP A 47 11.39 -24.99 -4.30
C ASP A 47 10.59 -24.35 -5.44
N ALA A 48 10.00 -25.14 -6.34
CA ALA A 48 9.08 -24.64 -7.36
C ALA A 48 7.77 -24.12 -6.74
N ALA A 49 7.17 -24.88 -5.82
CA ALA A 49 5.94 -24.48 -5.14
C ALA A 49 6.13 -23.22 -4.29
N LYS A 50 7.25 -23.12 -3.56
CA LYS A 50 7.61 -21.91 -2.80
C LYS A 50 7.77 -20.67 -3.69
N ARG A 51 8.45 -20.81 -4.82
CA ARG A 51 8.62 -19.70 -5.78
C ARG A 51 7.29 -19.26 -6.38
N LEU A 52 6.42 -20.20 -6.73
CA LEU A 52 5.08 -19.89 -7.23
C LEU A 52 4.24 -19.17 -6.16
N HIS A 53 4.26 -19.65 -4.92
CA HIS A 53 3.56 -19.00 -3.82
C HIS A 53 4.08 -17.58 -3.56
N ALA A 54 5.40 -17.38 -3.53
CA ALA A 54 5.99 -16.05 -3.37
C ALA A 54 5.58 -15.11 -4.51
N ARG A 55 5.56 -15.60 -5.76
CA ARG A 55 5.09 -14.84 -6.92
C ARG A 55 3.61 -14.49 -6.80
N GLN A 56 2.76 -15.41 -6.35
CA GLN A 56 1.34 -15.13 -6.10
C GLN A 56 1.16 -14.03 -5.04
N CYS A 57 1.83 -14.17 -3.89
CA CYS A 57 1.76 -13.19 -2.80
C CYS A 57 2.24 -11.81 -3.25
N HIS A 58 3.28 -11.74 -4.08
CA HIS A 58 3.79 -10.51 -4.67
C HIS A 58 2.70 -9.78 -5.47
N TYR A 59 2.12 -10.47 -6.45
CA TYR A 59 1.12 -9.85 -7.33
C TYR A 59 -0.22 -9.59 -6.62
N ASP A 60 -0.64 -10.46 -5.69
CA ASP A 60 -1.83 -10.20 -4.86
C ASP A 60 -1.65 -8.90 -4.05
N ARG A 61 -0.46 -8.69 -3.48
CA ARG A 61 -0.15 -7.44 -2.76
C ARG A 61 -0.20 -6.23 -3.68
N LEU A 62 0.45 -6.29 -4.85
CA LEU A 62 0.42 -5.19 -5.83
C LEU A 62 -1.00 -4.88 -6.30
N HIS A 63 -1.81 -5.90 -6.55
CA HIS A 63 -3.22 -5.77 -6.90
C HIS A 63 -4.01 -5.00 -5.84
N HIS A 64 -3.87 -5.36 -4.57
CA HIS A 64 -4.57 -4.66 -3.49
C HIS A 64 -4.06 -3.23 -3.29
N MET A 65 -2.75 -2.98 -3.43
CA MET A 65 -2.19 -1.63 -3.40
C MET A 65 -2.76 -0.75 -4.51
N LYS A 66 -2.78 -1.27 -5.75
CA LYS A 66 -3.34 -0.57 -6.91
C LYS A 66 -4.82 -0.31 -6.76
N ARG A 67 -5.60 -1.33 -6.36
CA ARG A 67 -7.05 -1.19 -6.10
C ARG A 67 -7.34 -0.13 -5.03
N VAL A 68 -6.56 -0.09 -3.95
CA VAL A 68 -6.73 0.96 -2.93
C VAL A 68 -6.51 2.33 -3.56
N ARG A 69 -5.45 2.51 -4.37
CA ARG A 69 -5.19 3.79 -5.05
C ARG A 69 -6.30 4.19 -6.01
N GLU A 70 -6.85 3.26 -6.78
CA GLU A 70 -7.96 3.51 -7.71
C GLU A 70 -9.26 3.86 -6.98
N LEU A 71 -9.62 3.12 -5.94
CA LEU A 71 -10.78 3.45 -5.10
C LEU A 71 -10.57 4.78 -4.36
N MET A 72 -9.35 5.30 -4.29
CA MET A 72 -9.08 6.62 -3.73
C MET A 72 -9.30 7.76 -4.75
N THR A 73 -9.48 7.48 -6.04
CA THR A 73 -9.69 8.54 -7.05
C THR A 73 -11.16 8.77 -7.41
N MET A 74 -12.08 7.95 -6.90
CA MET A 74 -13.50 7.99 -7.28
C MET A 74 -14.43 8.15 -6.07
N GLU A 75 -15.66 8.60 -6.33
CA GLU A 75 -16.76 8.48 -5.39
C GLU A 75 -17.12 7.00 -5.23
N LEU A 76 -17.28 6.57 -3.98
CA LEU A 76 -17.46 5.16 -3.66
C LEU A 76 -18.92 4.82 -3.36
N ASP A 77 -19.44 3.82 -4.05
CA ASP A 77 -20.66 3.14 -3.64
C ASP A 77 -20.40 2.16 -2.48
N SER A 78 -21.48 1.54 -1.97
CA SER A 78 -21.38 0.63 -0.83
C SER A 78 -20.53 -0.61 -1.09
N GLU A 79 -20.47 -1.11 -2.32
CA GLU A 79 -19.64 -2.24 -2.70
C GLU A 79 -18.17 -1.84 -2.76
N GLN A 80 -17.88 -0.70 -3.39
CA GLN A 80 -16.55 -0.14 -3.51
C GLN A 80 -15.95 0.23 -2.15
N VAL A 81 -16.75 0.73 -1.21
CA VAL A 81 -16.35 0.92 0.20
C VAL A 81 -15.94 -0.42 0.81
N ARG A 82 -16.73 -1.48 0.64
CA ARG A 82 -16.39 -2.82 1.14
C ARG A 82 -15.10 -3.35 0.51
N MET A 83 -14.91 -3.18 -0.80
CA MET A 83 -13.69 -3.57 -1.50
C MET A 83 -12.45 -2.84 -0.97
N LEU A 84 -12.60 -1.56 -0.68
CA LEU A 84 -11.53 -0.75 -0.08
C LEU A 84 -11.13 -1.29 1.29
N HIS A 85 -12.12 -1.54 2.16
CA HIS A 85 -11.88 -2.11 3.50
C HIS A 85 -11.23 -3.50 3.41
N ALA A 86 -11.73 -4.37 2.55
CA ALA A 86 -11.17 -5.71 2.36
C ALA A 86 -9.71 -5.64 1.88
N SER A 87 -9.41 -4.75 0.93
CA SER A 87 -8.04 -4.59 0.42
C SER A 87 -7.09 -4.03 1.47
N ARG A 88 -7.55 -3.10 2.31
CA ARG A 88 -6.75 -2.60 3.46
C ARG A 88 -6.47 -3.71 4.48
N ALA A 89 -7.48 -4.50 4.84
CA ALA A 89 -7.31 -5.62 5.77
C ALA A 89 -6.28 -6.64 5.26
N ILE A 90 -6.31 -6.95 3.96
CA ILE A 90 -5.32 -7.84 3.33
C ILE A 90 -3.91 -7.22 3.40
N LEU A 91 -3.77 -5.95 3.05
CA LEU A 91 -2.47 -5.26 3.08
C LEU A 91 -1.88 -5.13 4.49
N ASN A 92 -2.74 -5.05 5.51
CA ASN A 92 -2.35 -5.01 6.92
C ASN A 92 -2.07 -6.40 7.53
N GLY A 93 -2.31 -7.48 6.78
CA GLY A 93 -2.20 -8.86 7.29
C GLY A 93 -3.35 -9.28 8.22
N GLU A 94 -4.44 -8.51 8.26
CA GLU A 94 -5.64 -8.81 9.05
C GLU A 94 -6.54 -9.85 8.37
N ALA A 95 -6.40 -10.00 7.05
CA ALA A 95 -7.14 -10.99 6.25
C ALA A 95 -6.20 -11.73 5.28
N PRO A 96 -6.46 -13.01 4.97
CA PRO A 96 -5.67 -13.74 3.99
C PRO A 96 -5.91 -13.18 2.58
N GLY A 97 -4.89 -12.55 2.00
CA GLY A 97 -4.86 -12.23 0.58
C GLY A 97 -4.31 -13.43 -0.18
N THR A 98 -5.18 -14.28 -0.72
CA THR A 98 -4.71 -15.41 -1.53
C THR A 98 -5.50 -15.54 -2.81
N ARG A 99 -4.77 -15.56 -3.94
CA ARG A 99 -5.24 -15.86 -5.30
C ARG A 99 -6.17 -14.78 -5.88
N SER A 100 -5.89 -13.52 -5.58
CA SER A 100 -6.60 -12.38 -6.16
C SER A 100 -6.20 -12.12 -7.61
N VAL A 101 -5.04 -12.61 -8.04
CA VAL A 101 -4.47 -12.41 -9.38
C VAL A 101 -4.28 -13.71 -10.13
N ASP A 102 -4.70 -13.75 -11.40
CA ASP A 102 -4.34 -14.82 -12.33
C ASP A 102 -2.91 -14.62 -12.86
N LEU A 103 -2.00 -15.53 -12.49
CA LEU A 103 -0.60 -15.46 -12.92
C LEU A 103 -0.37 -15.81 -14.40
N SER A 104 -1.42 -16.24 -15.11
CA SER A 104 -1.38 -16.47 -16.56
C SER A 104 -1.76 -15.23 -17.37
N ASP A 105 -2.37 -14.22 -16.75
CA ASP A 105 -2.73 -12.96 -17.40
C ASP A 105 -1.51 -12.04 -17.54
N ALA A 106 -0.75 -12.24 -18.62
CA ALA A 106 0.47 -11.47 -18.87
C ALA A 106 0.22 -9.95 -19.00
N ALA A 107 -0.95 -9.54 -19.49
CA ALA A 107 -1.28 -8.13 -19.65
C ALA A 107 -1.49 -7.47 -18.29
N TYR A 108 -2.25 -8.12 -17.41
CA TYR A 108 -2.49 -7.60 -16.07
C TYR A 108 -1.23 -7.62 -15.19
N LEU A 109 -0.38 -8.64 -15.31
CA LEU A 109 0.91 -8.66 -14.62
C LEU A 109 1.83 -7.51 -15.07
N ALA A 110 1.86 -7.19 -16.36
CA ALA A 110 2.65 -6.06 -16.87
C ALA A 110 2.15 -4.70 -16.33
N GLU A 111 0.84 -4.57 -16.13
CA GLU A 111 0.23 -3.41 -15.48
C GLU A 111 0.65 -3.29 -14.00
N LEU A 112 0.65 -4.41 -13.26
CA LEU A 112 1.11 -4.45 -11.87
C LEU A 112 2.63 -4.16 -11.76
N ASP A 113 3.44 -4.67 -12.68
CA ASP A 113 4.88 -4.37 -12.73
C ASP A 113 5.11 -2.87 -13.02
N ALA A 114 4.29 -2.26 -13.88
CA ALA A 114 4.36 -0.82 -14.14
C ALA A 114 3.98 0.00 -12.90
N PHE A 115 2.93 -0.40 -12.20
CA PHE A 115 2.52 0.20 -10.93
C PHE A 115 3.62 0.07 -9.86
N GLU A 116 4.28 -1.09 -9.76
CA GLU A 116 5.40 -1.30 -8.82
C GLU A 116 6.57 -0.37 -9.13
N ARG A 117 6.93 -0.21 -10.42
CA ARG A 117 8.00 0.71 -10.82
C ARG A 117 7.66 2.15 -10.43
N GLU A 118 6.43 2.60 -10.67
CA GLU A 118 5.98 3.95 -10.29
C GLU A 118 6.07 4.16 -8.77
N GLU A 119 5.58 3.21 -7.98
CA GLU A 119 5.68 3.26 -6.51
C GLU A 119 7.14 3.25 -6.03
N GLY A 120 8.00 2.47 -6.69
CA GLY A 120 9.44 2.44 -6.43
C GLY A 120 10.11 3.78 -6.72
N GLU A 121 9.80 4.39 -7.86
CA GLU A 121 10.29 5.73 -8.23
C GLU A 121 9.86 6.78 -7.21
N ARG A 122 8.59 6.77 -6.79
CA ARG A 122 8.09 7.68 -5.74
C ARG A 122 8.81 7.50 -4.41
N ARG A 123 9.02 6.26 -3.97
CA ARG A 123 9.72 5.95 -2.71
C ARG A 123 11.21 6.23 -2.78
N SER A 124 11.80 6.24 -3.96
CA SER A 124 13.23 6.51 -4.15
C SER A 124 13.61 7.99 -3.99
N LYS A 125 12.61 8.89 -4.03
CA LYS A 125 12.84 10.33 -3.86
C LYS A 125 13.34 10.64 -2.43
N PRO A 126 14.27 11.60 -2.26
CA PRO A 126 14.79 11.97 -0.95
C PRO A 126 13.80 12.77 -0.09
N TYR A 127 12.61 13.04 -0.63
CA TYR A 127 11.54 13.75 0.03
C TYR A 127 10.21 13.04 -0.25
N TRP A 128 9.26 13.22 0.67
CA TRP A 128 7.87 12.82 0.46
C TRP A 128 7.20 13.76 -0.55
N GLU A 129 6.33 13.22 -1.40
CA GLU A 129 5.45 13.97 -2.29
C GLU A 129 4.01 13.44 -2.22
N PRO A 130 3.00 14.32 -2.40
CA PRO A 130 1.62 13.86 -2.47
C PRO A 130 1.42 12.96 -3.70
N ASP A 131 0.43 12.09 -3.61
CA ASP A 131 0.01 11.34 -4.77
C ASP A 131 -0.78 12.25 -5.71
N TRP A 132 -0.12 12.77 -6.73
CA TRP A 132 -0.74 13.69 -7.67
C TRP A 132 -1.95 13.09 -8.40
N SER A 133 -2.13 11.77 -8.43
CA SER A 133 -3.36 11.17 -8.96
C SER A 133 -4.56 11.33 -8.02
N LEU A 134 -4.33 11.61 -6.74
CA LEU A 134 -5.36 11.86 -5.71
C LEU A 134 -5.61 13.36 -5.49
N GLU A 135 -4.73 14.22 -6.02
CA GLU A 135 -4.84 15.66 -5.91
C GLU A 135 -5.57 16.24 -7.13
N SER A 136 -6.35 17.30 -6.93
CA SER A 136 -6.99 18.02 -8.03
C SER A 136 -6.47 19.44 -8.11
N GLN A 137 -6.23 19.92 -9.33
CA GLN A 137 -5.93 21.33 -9.54
C GLN A 137 -7.21 22.15 -9.27
N ILE A 138 -7.10 23.11 -8.36
CA ILE A 138 -8.22 23.96 -7.94
C ILE A 138 -8.09 25.40 -8.45
N ASP A 139 -6.87 25.85 -8.74
CA ASP A 139 -6.62 27.22 -9.22
C ASP A 139 -5.21 27.37 -9.84
N LYS A 140 -4.85 28.59 -10.21
CA LYS A 140 -3.49 29.05 -10.53
C LYS A 140 -3.06 30.17 -9.58
N ALA A 141 -1.75 30.30 -9.38
CA ALA A 141 -1.15 31.36 -8.58
C ALA A 141 -0.05 32.10 -9.32
N SER A 142 0.02 33.40 -9.07
CA SER A 142 1.05 34.28 -9.61
C SER A 142 2.37 34.16 -8.83
N SER A 143 2.30 33.82 -7.55
CA SER A 143 3.44 33.65 -6.65
C SER A 143 3.08 32.77 -5.46
N VAL A 144 4.09 32.38 -4.67
CA VAL A 144 3.87 31.69 -3.38
C VAL A 144 3.09 32.58 -2.42
N ALA A 145 3.45 33.86 -2.32
CA ALA A 145 2.77 34.84 -1.46
C ALA A 145 1.28 34.94 -1.77
N ASP A 146 0.93 35.05 -3.06
CA ASP A 146 -0.46 35.10 -3.54
C ASP A 146 -1.25 33.84 -3.15
N ALA A 147 -0.68 32.64 -3.31
CA ALA A 147 -1.36 31.42 -2.87
C ALA A 147 -1.49 31.35 -1.34
N MET A 148 -0.47 31.79 -0.58
CA MET A 148 -0.55 31.84 0.87
C MET A 148 -1.64 32.80 1.34
N ASP A 149 -1.79 33.96 0.71
CA ASP A 149 -2.87 34.92 1.03
C ASP A 149 -4.26 34.37 0.78
N ARG A 150 -4.42 33.59 -0.29
CA ARG A 150 -5.72 33.02 -0.67
C ARG A 150 -6.10 31.80 0.16
N TYR A 151 -5.13 30.95 0.49
CA TYR A 151 -5.42 29.61 1.03
C TYR A 151 -4.96 29.39 2.47
N TYR A 152 -4.05 30.21 3.01
CA TYR A 152 -3.61 30.12 4.39
C TYR A 152 -4.47 31.00 5.30
N LYS A 153 -4.80 30.53 6.50
CA LYS A 153 -5.55 31.29 7.50
C LYS A 153 -4.82 32.58 7.87
N HIS A 154 -5.48 33.71 7.63
CA HIS A 154 -4.91 35.05 7.79
C HIS A 154 -4.37 35.32 9.20
N ASP A 155 -5.08 34.88 10.24
CA ASP A 155 -4.68 35.04 11.65
C ASP A 155 -3.41 34.26 12.00
N ARG A 156 -3.16 33.14 11.30
CA ARG A 156 -1.96 32.32 11.48
C ARG A 156 -0.80 32.83 10.65
N LEU A 157 -1.06 33.28 9.43
CA LEU A 157 -0.05 33.82 8.53
C LEU A 157 0.57 35.11 9.09
N ASN A 158 -0.27 35.99 9.66
CA ASN A 158 0.13 37.32 10.12
C ASN A 158 0.32 37.40 11.65
N ARG A 159 0.72 36.29 12.29
CA ARG A 159 0.99 36.31 13.73
C ARG A 159 2.12 37.31 14.07
N PRO A 160 1.99 38.06 15.18
CA PRO A 160 3.05 38.93 15.65
C PRO A 160 4.39 38.18 15.75
N GLY A 161 5.46 38.75 15.20
CA GLY A 161 6.79 38.12 15.14
C GLY A 161 7.33 37.84 13.73
N GLY A 162 6.72 38.38 12.66
CA GLY A 162 7.31 38.35 11.30
C GLY A 162 7.36 36.97 10.67
N THR A 163 6.38 36.11 10.96
CA THR A 163 6.39 34.72 10.49
C THR A 163 6.01 34.56 9.02
N ARG A 164 5.29 35.54 8.45
CA ARG A 164 4.79 35.52 7.08
C ARG A 164 5.90 35.39 6.05
N GLU A 165 6.82 36.36 6.01
CA GLU A 165 7.87 36.43 5.00
C GLU A 165 8.80 35.23 5.08
N ARG A 166 9.04 34.73 6.30
CA ARG A 166 9.80 33.50 6.52
C ARG A 166 9.08 32.28 5.93
N LEU A 167 7.79 32.11 6.20
CA LEU A 167 7.01 30.99 5.64
C LEU A 167 6.96 31.05 4.11
N ILE A 168 6.78 32.24 3.52
CA ILE A 168 6.81 32.42 2.06
C ILE A 168 8.17 31.96 1.51
N SER A 169 9.27 32.45 2.10
CA SER A 169 10.64 32.07 1.69
C SER A 169 10.89 30.56 1.81
N ASP A 170 10.44 29.93 2.91
CA ASP A 170 10.56 28.49 3.11
C ASP A 170 9.82 27.71 2.01
N ARG A 171 8.64 28.16 1.60
CA ARG A 171 7.85 27.51 0.53
C ARG A 171 8.42 27.77 -0.86
N GLU A 172 9.00 28.94 -1.12
CA GLU A 172 9.74 29.22 -2.35
C GLU A 172 10.96 28.29 -2.48
N MET A 173 11.67 28.04 -1.39
CA MET A 173 12.79 27.11 -1.34
C MET A 173 12.34 25.67 -1.61
N GLU A 174 11.28 25.21 -0.94
CA GLU A 174 10.69 23.88 -1.22
C GLU A 174 10.27 23.73 -2.68
N LEU A 175 9.61 24.74 -3.24
CA LEU A 175 9.15 24.73 -4.62
C LEU A 175 10.34 24.64 -5.59
N LYS A 176 11.47 25.31 -5.30
CA LYS A 176 12.68 25.24 -6.11
C LYS A 176 13.33 23.85 -6.06
N GLU A 177 13.37 23.22 -4.90
CA GLU A 177 14.04 21.93 -4.69
C GLU A 177 13.18 20.74 -5.17
N LYS A 178 11.88 20.78 -4.89
CA LYS A 178 10.96 19.64 -5.06
C LYS A 178 10.01 19.82 -6.24
N ARG A 179 9.96 21.02 -6.85
CA ARG A 179 8.96 21.45 -7.85
C ARG A 179 7.53 21.53 -7.32
N PHE A 180 7.33 21.38 -6.02
CA PHE A 180 6.08 21.63 -5.32
C PHE A 180 6.35 22.07 -3.88
N ALA A 181 5.36 22.69 -3.23
CA ALA A 181 5.42 23.09 -1.84
C ALA A 181 4.05 22.93 -1.16
N CYS A 182 4.03 22.57 0.12
CA CYS A 182 2.78 22.54 0.90
C CYS A 182 2.46 23.95 1.40
N VAL A 183 1.51 24.62 0.77
CA VAL A 183 1.12 26.00 1.13
C VAL A 183 0.47 26.01 2.51
N ALA A 184 -0.55 25.18 2.69
CA ALA A 184 -1.34 25.15 3.91
C ALA A 184 -1.69 23.70 4.27
N SER A 185 -1.49 23.34 5.54
CA SER A 185 -1.98 22.08 6.09
C SER A 185 -3.52 22.12 6.23
N HIS A 186 -4.13 20.96 6.49
CA HIS A 186 -5.56 20.88 6.84
C HIS A 186 -5.95 21.85 7.97
N HIS A 187 -5.07 22.05 8.96
CA HIS A 187 -5.36 22.92 10.10
C HIS A 187 -5.13 24.40 9.81
N ASP A 188 -4.22 24.70 8.89
CA ASP A 188 -3.81 26.07 8.54
C ASP A 188 -4.56 26.62 7.34
N SER A 189 -5.22 25.76 6.56
CA SER A 189 -5.95 26.18 5.37
C SER A 189 -7.29 26.81 5.71
N VAL A 190 -7.67 27.84 4.96
CA VAL A 190 -8.98 28.50 5.05
C VAL A 190 -10.15 27.55 4.79
N ASN A 191 -9.95 26.54 3.94
CA ASN A 191 -10.99 25.60 3.53
C ASN A 191 -10.93 24.26 4.26
N GLY A 192 -10.04 24.12 5.25
CA GLY A 192 -9.86 22.86 5.98
C GLY A 192 -9.37 21.72 5.08
N ARG A 193 -8.53 21.98 4.09
CA ARG A 193 -7.90 20.97 3.22
C ARG A 193 -6.42 21.22 3.11
N VAL A 194 -5.64 20.20 2.77
CA VAL A 194 -4.24 20.44 2.44
C VAL A 194 -4.19 21.11 1.07
N VAL A 195 -3.36 22.15 0.95
CA VAL A 195 -3.18 22.93 -0.28
C VAL A 195 -1.72 22.91 -0.67
N TYR A 196 -1.46 22.55 -1.92
CA TYR A 196 -0.14 22.47 -2.51
C TYR A 196 0.01 23.48 -3.65
N LEU A 197 1.22 23.99 -3.82
CA LEU A 197 1.65 24.65 -5.05
C LEU A 197 2.53 23.71 -5.84
N ARG A 198 2.38 23.70 -7.16
CA ARG A 198 3.24 22.93 -8.06
C ARG A 198 3.67 23.80 -9.23
N SER A 199 4.95 23.76 -9.57
CA SER A 199 5.47 24.42 -10.75
C SER A 199 5.14 23.61 -12.00
N MET A 200 4.40 24.23 -12.91
CA MET A 200 4.00 23.71 -14.21
C MET A 200 4.59 24.60 -15.32
N GLY A 201 4.63 24.13 -16.56
CA GLY A 201 5.26 24.85 -17.67
C GLY A 201 4.68 26.25 -17.94
N ASP A 202 3.46 26.51 -17.49
CA ASP A 202 2.71 27.76 -17.65
C ASP A 202 2.61 28.62 -16.37
N GLY A 203 3.29 28.23 -15.28
CA GLY A 203 3.31 28.99 -14.03
C GLY A 203 3.11 28.11 -12.79
N LEU A 204 2.47 28.67 -11.76
CA LEU A 204 2.16 27.93 -10.53
C LEU A 204 0.70 27.48 -10.53
N SER A 205 0.49 26.18 -10.35
CA SER A 205 -0.83 25.59 -10.18
C SER A 205 -1.07 25.31 -8.70
N VAL A 206 -2.28 25.60 -8.23
CA VAL A 206 -2.73 25.29 -6.87
C VAL A 206 -3.50 23.99 -6.91
N TRP A 207 -3.11 23.06 -6.05
CA TRP A 207 -3.68 21.72 -5.93
C TRP A 207 -4.21 21.51 -4.51
N SER A 208 -5.25 20.70 -4.38
CA SER A 208 -5.76 20.31 -3.08
C SER A 208 -6.33 18.90 -3.12
N SER A 209 -6.29 18.24 -1.98
CA SER A 209 -6.93 16.96 -1.78
C SER A 209 -8.43 17.15 -1.95
N LEU A 210 -9.07 16.37 -2.82
CA LEU A 210 -10.53 16.35 -2.90
C LEU A 210 -11.09 16.06 -1.51
N VAL A 211 -12.10 16.83 -1.09
CA VAL A 211 -12.88 16.44 0.09
C VAL A 211 -13.55 15.14 -0.24
N ARG A 212 -13.34 14.16 0.63
CA ARG A 212 -14.24 13.04 0.81
C ARG A 212 -15.01 13.26 2.09
#